data_AF-A0A2N1DLJ9-F1
#
_entry.id   AF-A0A2N1DLJ9-F1
#
_cell.length_a   1.000
_cell.length_b   1.000
_cell.length_c   1.000
_cell.angle_alpha   90.00
_cell.angle_beta   90.00
_cell.angle_gamma   90.00
#
_symmetry.space_group_name_H-M   'P 1'
#
loop_
_entity.id
_entity.type
_entity.pdbx_description
1 polymer ?
#
loop_
_entity_poly.entity_id
_entity_poly.type
_entity_poly.pdbx_seq_one_letter_code
_entity_poly.pdbx_strand_id
1 'polypeptide(L)' 'MADIIGVIGVLILIVGGILFLIEAFKESIIWGIACLLITPVVLAFTVMHWGVAKKPFFIQLAGIGVMLIGAA' A
#
# COMPACT_ATOMS: atom_id res chain seq x y z
N MET A 1 -3.01 25.08 -1.44
CA MET A 1 -4.30 24.35 -1.47
C MET A 1 -4.13 22.90 -1.90
N ALA A 2 -3.16 22.60 -2.79
CA ALA A 2 -2.63 21.26 -3.08
C ALA A 2 -2.07 20.52 -1.83
N ASP A 3 -1.63 21.27 -0.83
CA ASP A 3 -0.84 20.79 0.30
C ASP A 3 -1.65 19.87 1.23
N ILE A 4 -2.89 20.23 1.55
CA ILE A 4 -3.75 19.47 2.47
C ILE A 4 -4.21 18.16 1.80
N ILE A 5 -4.60 18.24 0.53
CA ILE A 5 -5.05 17.06 -0.24
C ILE A 5 -3.87 16.09 -0.43
N GLY A 6 -2.68 16.60 -0.73
CA GLY A 6 -1.46 15.81 -0.80
C GLY A 6 -1.13 15.11 0.53
N VAL A 7 -1.24 15.81 1.67
CA VAL A 7 -1.02 15.23 3.00
C VAL A 7 -2.03 14.12 3.32
N ILE A 8 -3.31 14.31 2.97
CA ILE A 8 -4.34 13.27 3.13
C ILE A 8 -4.00 12.05 2.26
N GLY A 9 -3.58 12.28 1.02
CA GLY A 9 -3.15 11.21 0.12
C GLY A 9 -1.97 10.40 0.69
N VAL A 10 -0.97 11.08 1.25
CA VAL A 10 0.17 10.42 1.92
C VAL A 10 -0.29 9.58 3.12
N LEU A 11 -1.19 10.10 3.94
CA LEU A 11 -1.73 9.35 5.09
C LEU A 11 -2.45 8.07 4.65
N ILE A 12 -3.28 8.16 3.61
CA ILE A 12 -3.98 6.99 3.06
C ILE A 12 -2.99 5.97 2.50
N LEU A 13 -1.94 6.43 1.82
CA LEU A 13 -0.89 5.59 1.26
C LEU A 13 -0.11 4.85 2.37
N ILE A 14 0.24 5.54 3.45
CA ILE A 14 0.87 4.94 4.63
C ILE A 14 -0.05 3.91 5.29
N VAL A 15 -1.33 4.22 5.49
CA VAL A 15 -2.30 3.27 6.07
C VAL A 15 -2.45 2.03 5.19
N GLY A 16 -2.57 2.19 3.87
CA GLY A 16 -2.61 1.09 2.92
C GLY A 16 -1.33 0.26 2.93
N GLY A 17 -0.17 0.90 3.04
CA GLY A 17 1.15 0.26 3.18
C GLY A 17 1.29 -0.56 4.45
N ILE A 18 0.91 0.00 5.61
CA ILE A 18 0.98 -0.68 6.90
C ILE A 18 0.05 -1.88 6.91
N LEU A 19 -1.20 -1.73 6.47
CA LEU A 19 -2.15 -2.85 6.40
C LEU A 19 -1.64 -3.96 5.47
N PHE A 20 -1.02 -3.59 4.34
CA PHE A 20 -0.39 -4.55 3.44
C PHE A 20 0.73 -5.32 4.13
N LEU A 21 1.62 -4.59 4.81
CA LEU A 21 2.75 -5.17 5.53
C LEU A 21 2.27 -6.12 6.63
N ILE A 22 1.22 -5.73 7.38
CA ILE A 22 0.65 -6.57 8.44
C ILE A 22 0.15 -7.89 7.84
N GLU A 23 -0.60 -7.87 6.73
CA GLU A 23 -1.04 -9.11 6.08
C GLU A 23 0.15 -9.92 5.53
N ALA A 24 1.19 -9.28 5.00
CA ALA A 24 2.41 -9.96 4.56
C ALA A 24 3.16 -10.65 5.71
N PHE A 25 3.32 -9.98 6.86
CA PHE A 25 3.93 -10.55 8.06
C PHE A 25 3.08 -11.64 8.70
N LYS A 26 1.74 -11.53 8.65
CA LYS A 26 0.81 -12.56 9.10
C LYS A 26 0.90 -13.84 8.27
N GLU A 27 1.16 -13.70 6.97
CA GLU A 27 1.40 -14.85 6.08
C GLU A 27 2.77 -15.49 6.36
N SER A 28 3.85 -14.70 6.33
CA SER A 28 5.17 -15.15 6.78
C SER A 28 6.14 -13.99 7.01
N ILE A 29 7.13 -14.21 7.89
CA ILE A 29 8.21 -13.24 8.12
C ILE A 29 8.99 -12.95 6.82
N ILE A 30 9.19 -13.97 5.97
CA ILE A 30 9.91 -13.81 4.70
C ILE A 30 9.14 -12.87 3.76
N TRP A 31 7.82 -13.07 3.62
CA TRP A 31 6.98 -12.19 2.80
C TRP A 31 6.94 -10.77 3.33
N GLY A 32 6.83 -10.58 4.66
CA GLY A 32 6.87 -9.27 5.29
C GLY A 32 8.18 -8.52 5.00
N ILE A 33 9.33 -9.17 5.18
CA ILE A 33 10.65 -8.56 4.91
C ILE A 33 10.86 -8.33 3.40
N ALA A 34 10.48 -9.30 2.57
CA ALA A 34 10.65 -9.19 1.11
C ALA A 34 9.78 -8.07 0.53
N CYS A 35 8.54 -7.90 1.01
CA CYS A 35 7.68 -6.78 0.61
C CYS A 35 8.21 -5.43 1.10
N LEU A 36 8.91 -5.38 2.25
CA LEU A 36 9.49 -4.15 2.79
C LEU A 36 10.75 -3.71 2.02
N LEU A 37 11.59 -4.66 1.59
CA LEU A 37 12.85 -4.35 0.92
C LEU A 37 12.76 -4.30 -0.61
N ILE A 38 11.81 -5.04 -1.20
CA ILE A 38 11.75 -5.27 -2.65
C ILE A 38 10.36 -4.91 -3.17
N THR A 39 10.23 -3.73 -3.76
CA THR A 39 8.97 -3.22 -4.33
C THR A 39 8.28 -4.19 -5.31
N PRO A 40 8.96 -4.86 -6.26
CA PRO A 40 8.27 -5.80 -7.15
C PRO A 40 7.69 -7.02 -6.42
N VAL A 41 8.20 -7.37 -5.22
CA VAL A 41 7.64 -8.48 -4.42
C VAL A 41 6.27 -8.12 -3.87
N VAL A 42 5.97 -6.84 -3.62
CA VAL A 42 4.63 -6.37 -3.22
C VAL A 42 3.60 -6.77 -4.27
N LEU A 43 3.90 -6.59 -5.56
CA LEU A 43 3.00 -6.99 -6.64
C LEU A 43 2.86 -8.51 -6.73
N ALA A 44 3.96 -9.25 -6.61
CA ALA A 44 3.92 -10.72 -6.58
C ALA A 44 3.06 -11.24 -5.42
N PHE A 45 3.26 -10.72 -4.21
CA PHE A 45 2.46 -11.04 -3.02
C PHE A 45 0.99 -10.68 -3.24
N THR A 46 0.71 -9.51 -3.85
CA THR A 46 -0.67 -9.08 -4.14
C THR A 46 -1.39 -10.08 -5.05
N VAL A 47 -0.73 -10.55 -6.11
CA VAL A 47 -1.32 -11.52 -7.05
C VAL A 47 -1.47 -12.90 -6.40
N MET A 48 -0.47 -13.37 -5.66
CA MET A 48 -0.48 -14.68 -5.01
C MET A 48 -1.45 -14.76 -3.83
N HIS A 49 -1.55 -13.69 -3.03
CA HIS A 49 -2.36 -13.60 -1.81
C HIS A 49 -3.51 -12.59 -1.98
N TRP A 50 -4.14 -12.57 -3.16
CA TRP A 50 -5.19 -11.61 -3.53
C TRP A 50 -6.33 -11.53 -2.50
N GLY A 51 -6.69 -12.65 -1.87
CA GLY A 51 -7.74 -12.71 -0.84
C GLY A 51 -7.53 -11.73 0.31
N VAL A 52 -6.29 -11.64 0.81
CA VAL A 52 -5.91 -10.76 1.93
C VAL A 52 -5.33 -9.43 1.44
N ALA A 53 -4.60 -9.44 0.32
CA ALA A 53 -3.89 -8.27 -0.19
C ALA A 53 -4.79 -7.24 -0.91
N LYS A 54 -5.96 -7.64 -1.45
CA LYS A 54 -6.82 -6.73 -2.22
C LYS A 54 -7.23 -5.47 -1.45
N LYS A 55 -7.64 -5.62 -0.18
CA LYS A 55 -8.12 -4.50 0.63
C LYS A 55 -7.02 -3.46 0.86
N PRO A 56 -5.85 -3.81 1.42
CA PRO A 56 -4.77 -2.85 1.61
C PRO A 56 -4.24 -2.29 0.28
N PHE A 57 -4.19 -3.10 -0.78
CA PHE A 57 -3.77 -2.65 -2.11
C PHE A 57 -4.69 -1.56 -2.67
N PHE A 58 -6.02 -1.73 -2.63
CA PHE A 58 -6.96 -0.71 -3.08
C PHE A 58 -6.92 0.57 -2.24
N ILE A 59 -6.69 0.47 -0.92
CA ILE A 59 -6.49 1.64 -0.06
C ILE A 59 -5.23 2.41 -0.50
N GLN A 60 -4.14 1.69 -0.75
CA GLN A 60 -2.88 2.28 -1.23
C GLN A 60 -3.08 2.98 -2.59
N LEU A 61 -3.80 2.34 -3.52
CA LEU A 61 -4.12 2.88 -4.83
C LEU A 61 -5.00 4.15 -4.73
N ALA A 62 -5.96 4.17 -3.80
CA ALA A 62 -6.77 5.35 -3.53
C ALA A 62 -5.92 6.51 -2.99
N GLY A 63 -4.96 6.24 -2.11
CA GLY A 63 -4.00 7.24 -1.62
C GLY A 63 -3.18 7.87 -2.75
N ILE A 64 -2.68 7.04 -3.68
CA ILE A 64 -1.98 7.52 -4.89
C ILE A 64 -2.90 8.40 -5.74
N GLY A 65 -4.14 7.98 -5.98
CA GLY A 65 -5.12 8.75 -6.73
C GLY A 65 -5.40 10.13 -6.10
N VAL A 66 -5.56 10.18 -4.77
CA VAL A 66 -5.75 11.44 -4.03
C VAL A 66 -4.52 12.34 -4.13
N MET A 67 -3.30 11.79 -4.04
CA MET A 67 -2.07 12.56 -4.23
C MET A 67 -1.97 13.15 -5.64
N LEU A 68 -2.33 12.38 -6.67
CA LEU A 68 -2.30 12.85 -8.06
C LEU A 68 -3.31 13.96 -8.32
N ILE A 69 -4.52 13.85 -7.74
CA ILE A 69 -5.54 14.91 -7.83
C ILE A 69 -5.08 16.16 -7.09
N GLY A 70 -4.43 16.01 -5.94
CA GLY A 70 -3.88 17.14 -5.18
C GLY A 70 -2.69 17.82 -5.87
N ALA A 71 -1.98 17.13 -6.76
CA ALA A 71 -0.83 17.64 -7.49
C ALA A 71 -1.17 18.29 -8.85
N ALA A 72 -2.37 18.00 -9.39
CA ALA A 72 -2.88 18.57 -10.64
C ALA A 72 -3.57 19.93 -10.42
#